data_AF-Q8TME6-F1
#
_entry.id   AF-Q8TME6-F1
#
_cell.length_a   1.000
_cell.length_b   1.000
_cell.length_c   1.000
_cell.angle_alpha   90.00
_cell.angle_beta   90.00
_cell.angle_gamma   90.00
#
_symmetry.space_group_name_H-M   'P 1'
#
loop_
_entity.id
_entity.type
_entity.pdbx_description
1 polymer ?
#
loop_
_entity_poly.entity_id
_entity_poly.type
_entity_poly.pdbx_seq_one_letter_code
_entity_poly.pdbx_strand_id
1 'polypeptide(L)'
;MKISNNLVLEVVLVLVGVLLSIIFLDISELYWKSDSHWLIQLILSFIVSSLIFGAIGMVLERNSRTGGIFLLAVFLSITYVLYERGFLLSIYGIYGFILGMLEGGYLSFYSYFNNRFDNLAIYSRRFVTYFCVLTLLYLAFINLEYFQEISQFSASDTDKLFKTIIMVGSLVAFSFLLRATIRGIRAYDVFIYGPSGSGKSLLLLAIYKQFISFYSGKRNEFILSEGNKEDLKIESMLIALENGELPKSNLRTDLAMYKLSGKNRLKPVGITFVDYGGEHTDNFDKVRYKETIEGLRKLFYSDASYLKKILENAGTTSEVDEILRQYVGTPKLNKILGDTDASEIKKMYGNDNTRRTEKDITKSKKSLISLLNKKLDGLEKKLGDLDGIQDLQDYHQNEFAEYVDKIIFACVYKRFESAGKIIFLVDGDYVVDFHNENNNGKNHLIKLFSNYSDIINKFGNEKSYAIVVTKTDKFENLSNILENSTEAKAIEHKVYDMFCEIPTFKEIVHMSNRTPIYLYTVSVDATMEPHIKDEDTEMQQKSLKIYPWRVGEIEKFSF
;
A
#
# COMPACT_ATOMS: atom_id res chain seq x y z
N MET A 1 18.76 -0.34 -8.56
CA MET A 1 19.60 0.23 -7.47
C MET A 1 18.74 0.91 -6.39
N LYS A 2 19.02 0.78 -5.07
CA LYS A 2 18.36 1.60 -4.02
C LYS A 2 19.07 2.97 -4.00
N ILE A 3 18.32 4.06 -4.09
CA ILE A 3 18.89 5.41 -4.27
C ILE A 3 19.69 5.89 -3.05
N SER A 4 19.35 5.44 -1.84
CA SER A 4 20.19 5.62 -0.65
C SER A 4 20.41 4.31 0.11
N ASN A 5 21.68 4.03 0.45
CA ASN A 5 22.08 2.90 1.28
C ASN A 5 22.23 3.35 2.74
N ASN A 6 21.12 3.41 3.48
CA ASN A 6 21.12 3.71 4.92
C ASN A 6 21.44 2.49 5.81
N LEU A 7 22.22 1.52 5.32
CA LEU A 7 22.57 0.31 6.06
C LEU A 7 23.26 0.62 7.39
N VAL A 8 24.11 1.66 7.43
CA VAL A 8 24.76 2.14 8.66
C VAL A 8 23.72 2.63 9.67
N LEU A 9 22.75 3.44 9.24
CA LEU A 9 21.69 3.95 10.12
C LEU A 9 20.82 2.80 10.65
N GLU A 10 20.48 1.83 9.80
CA GLU A 10 19.71 0.64 10.20
C GLU A 10 20.46 -0.18 11.27
N VAL A 11 21.77 -0.40 11.08
CA VAL A 11 22.62 -1.10 12.07
C VAL A 11 22.71 -0.30 13.37
N VAL A 12 22.92 1.01 13.31
CA VAL A 12 22.98 1.88 14.50
C VAL A 12 21.65 1.83 15.27
N LEU A 13 20.50 1.92 14.58
CA LEU A 13 19.19 1.82 15.22
C LEU A 13 19.00 0.47 15.93
N VAL A 14 19.41 -0.63 15.30
CA VAL A 14 19.34 -1.96 15.91
C VAL A 14 20.20 -2.04 17.16
N LEU A 15 21.46 -1.58 17.10
CA LEU A 15 22.37 -1.57 18.24
C LEU A 15 21.83 -0.71 19.39
N VAL A 16 21.30 0.48 19.08
CA VAL A 16 20.71 1.38 20.08
C VAL A 16 19.51 0.73 20.77
N GLY A 17 18.60 0.08 20.04
CA GLY A 17 17.46 -0.58 20.69
C GLY A 17 17.83 -1.84 21.48
N VAL A 18 18.85 -2.60 21.07
CA VAL A 18 19.40 -3.69 21.89
C VAL A 18 19.98 -3.13 23.19
N LEU A 19 20.78 -2.07 23.12
CA LEU A 19 21.34 -1.42 24.30
C LEU A 19 20.24 -0.90 25.24
N LEU A 20 19.22 -0.21 24.69
CA LEU A 20 18.08 0.27 25.47
C LEU A 20 17.28 -0.88 26.09
N SER A 21 17.11 -2.00 25.39
CA SER A 21 16.47 -3.20 25.93
C SER A 21 17.25 -3.77 27.11
N ILE A 22 18.57 -3.89 26.98
CA ILE A 22 19.44 -4.38 28.07
C ILE A 22 19.34 -3.45 29.28
N ILE A 23 19.44 -2.12 29.09
CA ILE A 23 19.31 -1.14 30.18
C ILE A 23 17.93 -1.23 30.84
N PHE A 24 16.86 -1.31 30.05
CA PHE A 24 15.51 -1.47 30.57
C PHE A 24 15.38 -2.73 31.42
N LEU A 25 15.94 -3.85 30.96
CA LEU A 25 15.84 -5.15 31.64
C LEU A 25 16.70 -5.23 32.90
N ASP A 26 17.91 -4.70 32.86
CA ASP A 26 18.82 -4.61 34.02
C ASP A 26 18.17 -3.80 35.17
N ILE A 27 17.59 -2.64 34.83
CA ILE A 27 16.92 -1.80 35.82
C ILE A 27 15.59 -2.42 36.27
N SER A 28 14.88 -3.11 35.38
CA SER A 28 13.56 -3.69 35.69
C SER A 28 13.63 -5.06 36.38
N GLU A 29 14.82 -5.62 36.59
CA GLU A 29 15.07 -6.91 37.23
C GLU A 29 14.27 -7.10 38.53
N LEU A 30 14.19 -6.07 39.35
CA LEU A 30 13.53 -6.11 40.67
C LEU A 30 12.01 -6.30 40.59
N TYR A 31 11.40 -6.00 39.44
CA TYR A 31 9.96 -5.99 39.25
C TYR A 31 9.42 -7.31 38.69
N TRP A 32 10.22 -8.06 37.92
CA TRP A 32 9.77 -9.28 37.24
C TRP A 32 9.91 -10.54 38.11
N LYS A 33 8.93 -10.83 38.96
CA LYS A 33 8.93 -12.01 39.84
C LYS A 33 7.95 -13.10 39.39
N SER A 34 8.29 -14.37 39.67
CA SER A 34 7.43 -15.55 39.44
C SER A 34 6.07 -15.48 40.13
N ASP A 35 5.97 -14.67 41.19
CA ASP A 35 4.77 -14.58 42.04
C ASP A 35 3.83 -13.45 41.58
N SER A 36 4.10 -12.86 40.42
CA SER A 36 3.23 -11.86 39.81
C SER A 36 1.84 -12.42 39.53
N HIS A 37 0.83 -11.56 39.53
CA HIS A 37 -0.55 -11.96 39.25
C HIS A 37 -0.66 -12.70 37.90
N TRP A 38 -1.31 -13.87 37.90
CA TRP A 38 -1.38 -14.80 36.76
C TRP A 38 -1.82 -14.13 35.45
N LEU A 39 -2.75 -13.18 35.52
CA LEU A 39 -3.27 -12.46 34.36
C LEU A 39 -2.17 -11.62 33.67
N ILE A 40 -1.28 -11.02 34.44
CA ILE A 40 -0.17 -10.20 33.93
C ILE A 40 0.85 -11.11 33.25
N GLN A 41 1.15 -12.25 33.86
CA GLN A 41 2.02 -13.28 33.28
C GLN A 41 1.48 -13.78 31.94
N LEU A 42 0.19 -14.12 31.89
CA LEU A 42 -0.47 -14.59 30.67
C LEU A 42 -0.43 -13.53 29.57
N ILE A 43 -0.85 -12.29 29.86
CA ILE A 43 -0.98 -11.23 28.86
C ILE A 43 0.39 -10.76 28.34
N LEU A 44 1.37 -10.52 29.23
CA LEU A 44 2.70 -10.09 28.78
C LEU A 44 3.42 -11.17 27.98
N SER A 45 3.33 -12.43 28.42
CA SER A 45 3.93 -13.56 27.69
C SER A 45 3.27 -13.76 26.32
N PHE A 46 1.95 -13.57 26.24
CA PHE A 46 1.21 -13.55 24.97
C PHE A 46 1.73 -12.47 24.04
N ILE A 47 1.81 -11.21 24.49
CA ILE A 47 2.23 -10.09 23.64
C ILE A 47 3.68 -10.26 23.17
N VAL A 48 4.60 -10.66 24.07
CA VAL A 48 6.01 -10.87 23.74
C VAL A 48 6.16 -11.96 22.67
N SER A 49 5.49 -13.10 22.85
CA SER A 49 5.53 -14.19 21.88
C SER A 49 4.90 -13.81 20.53
N SER A 50 3.72 -13.16 20.54
CA SER A 50 3.08 -12.62 19.34
C SER A 50 4.00 -11.69 18.55
N LEU A 51 4.74 -10.81 19.24
CA LEU A 51 5.69 -9.89 18.61
C LEU A 51 6.91 -10.61 18.02
N ILE A 52 7.44 -11.63 18.68
CA ILE A 52 8.56 -12.44 18.14
C ILE A 52 8.13 -13.17 16.87
N PHE A 53 7.01 -13.90 16.93
CA PHE A 53 6.55 -14.66 15.77
C PHE A 53 6.07 -13.75 14.64
N GLY A 54 5.42 -12.63 14.95
CA GLY A 54 5.12 -11.57 13.98
C GLY A 54 6.38 -10.99 13.32
N ALA A 55 7.44 -10.79 14.09
CA ALA A 55 8.71 -10.28 13.58
C ALA A 55 9.40 -11.26 12.63
N ILE A 56 9.32 -12.59 12.89
CA ILE A 56 9.79 -13.61 11.93
C ILE A 56 9.08 -13.44 10.58
N GLY A 57 7.75 -13.26 10.59
CA GLY A 57 7.00 -12.97 9.37
C GLY A 57 7.50 -11.73 8.65
N MET A 58 7.76 -10.63 9.39
CA MET A 58 8.27 -9.39 8.81
C MET A 58 9.66 -9.53 8.18
N VAL A 59 10.55 -10.38 8.71
CA VAL A 59 11.89 -10.64 8.17
C VAL A 59 11.84 -11.21 6.74
N LEU A 60 10.77 -11.95 6.41
CA LEU A 60 10.58 -12.56 5.11
C LEU A 60 10.32 -11.55 3.99
N GLU A 61 9.83 -10.34 4.29
CA GLU A 61 9.56 -9.30 3.30
C GLU A 61 10.66 -8.22 3.32
N ARG A 62 11.18 -7.86 2.14
CA ARG A 62 12.38 -7.04 2.00
C ARG A 62 12.24 -5.66 2.65
N ASN A 63 11.08 -5.01 2.54
CA ASN A 63 10.87 -3.66 3.06
C ASN A 63 10.51 -3.62 4.55
N SER A 64 10.04 -4.74 5.09
CA SER A 64 9.66 -4.93 6.50
C SER A 64 10.79 -5.56 7.32
N ARG A 65 11.80 -6.10 6.64
CA ARG A 65 12.90 -6.87 7.23
C ARG A 65 13.61 -6.14 8.36
N THR A 66 13.97 -4.88 8.17
CA THR A 66 14.70 -4.10 9.18
C THR A 66 13.87 -3.95 10.46
N GLY A 67 12.57 -3.66 10.33
CA GLY A 67 11.66 -3.61 11.47
C GLY A 67 11.48 -4.97 12.15
N GLY A 68 11.43 -6.06 11.38
CA GLY A 68 11.39 -7.43 11.91
C GLY A 68 12.66 -7.82 12.66
N ILE A 69 13.84 -7.54 12.11
CA ILE A 69 15.13 -7.78 12.80
C ILE A 69 15.18 -6.98 14.10
N PHE A 70 14.75 -5.73 14.07
CA PHE A 70 14.77 -4.87 15.24
C PHE A 70 13.81 -5.34 16.35
N LEU A 71 12.60 -5.76 15.97
CA LEU A 71 11.65 -6.39 16.88
C LEU A 71 12.23 -7.67 17.51
N LEU A 72 12.82 -8.55 16.70
CA LEU A 72 13.45 -9.78 17.20
C LEU A 72 14.57 -9.48 18.19
N ALA A 73 15.48 -8.57 17.83
CA ALA A 73 16.62 -8.23 18.65
C ALA A 73 16.19 -7.76 20.06
N VAL A 74 15.13 -6.97 20.14
CA VAL A 74 14.64 -6.49 21.43
C VAL A 74 13.82 -7.55 22.16
N PHE A 75 12.80 -8.13 21.53
CA PHE A 75 11.89 -9.02 22.24
C PHE A 75 12.53 -10.36 22.60
N LEU A 76 13.52 -10.85 21.86
CA LEU A 76 14.31 -12.01 22.30
C LEU A 76 15.10 -11.70 23.58
N SER A 77 15.66 -10.51 23.70
CA SER A 77 16.36 -10.07 24.92
C SER A 77 15.40 -10.00 26.11
N ILE A 78 14.18 -9.46 25.89
CA ILE A 78 13.11 -9.42 26.90
C ILE A 78 12.70 -10.85 27.30
N THR A 79 12.49 -11.75 26.33
CA THR A 79 12.16 -13.15 26.59
C THR A 79 13.22 -13.85 27.44
N TYR A 80 14.51 -13.64 27.14
CA TYR A 80 15.60 -14.22 27.93
C TYR A 80 15.52 -13.80 29.40
N VAL A 81 15.32 -12.51 29.68
CA VAL A 81 15.22 -12.01 31.06
C VAL A 81 13.96 -12.50 31.76
N LEU A 82 12.81 -12.53 31.09
CA LEU A 82 11.58 -13.09 31.66
C LEU A 82 11.70 -14.60 31.94
N TYR A 83 12.52 -15.33 31.17
CA TYR A 83 12.81 -16.74 31.39
C TYR A 83 13.69 -16.94 32.63
N GLU A 84 14.83 -16.24 32.72
CA GLU A 84 15.77 -16.33 33.85
C GLU A 84 15.10 -16.00 35.19
N ARG A 85 14.11 -15.10 35.19
CA ARG A 85 13.36 -14.73 36.40
C ARG A 85 12.17 -15.64 36.73
N GLY A 86 11.99 -16.72 35.97
CA GLY A 86 10.90 -17.68 36.15
C GLY A 86 9.51 -17.15 35.78
N PHE A 87 9.40 -15.92 35.25
CA PHE A 87 8.14 -15.33 34.82
C PHE A 87 7.49 -16.17 33.70
N LEU A 88 8.29 -16.60 32.72
CA LEU A 88 7.85 -17.49 31.63
C LEU A 88 7.71 -18.96 32.02
N LEU A 89 8.33 -19.40 33.14
CA LEU A 89 8.26 -20.78 33.62
C LEU A 89 6.98 -21.07 34.42
N SER A 90 6.25 -20.03 34.83
CA SER A 90 4.93 -20.17 35.41
C SER A 90 3.96 -20.84 34.42
N ILE A 91 3.00 -21.62 34.92
CA ILE A 91 1.97 -22.27 34.09
C ILE A 91 1.25 -21.25 33.17
N TYR A 92 0.92 -20.08 33.72
CA TYR A 92 0.24 -19.01 32.99
C TYR A 92 1.16 -18.31 31.98
N GLY A 93 2.44 -18.14 32.31
CA GLY A 93 3.45 -17.64 31.38
C GLY A 93 3.62 -18.54 30.16
N ILE A 94 3.72 -19.86 30.38
CA ILE A 94 3.79 -20.87 29.30
C ILE A 94 2.55 -20.80 28.42
N TYR A 95 1.34 -20.80 29.00
CA TYR A 95 0.12 -20.71 28.21
C TYR A 95 0.02 -19.42 27.41
N GLY A 96 0.34 -18.27 28.03
CA GLY A 96 0.41 -16.99 27.33
C GLY A 96 1.37 -17.05 26.16
N PHE A 97 2.58 -17.56 26.37
CA PHE A 97 3.60 -17.67 25.34
C PHE A 97 3.17 -18.57 24.17
N ILE A 98 2.55 -19.72 24.44
CA ILE A 98 2.03 -20.63 23.39
C ILE A 98 0.91 -19.95 22.59
N LEU A 99 -0.04 -19.30 23.27
CA LEU A 99 -1.13 -18.60 22.60
C LEU A 99 -0.61 -17.45 21.71
N GLY A 100 0.39 -16.70 22.20
CA GLY A 100 1.03 -15.64 21.43
C GLY A 100 1.79 -16.19 20.22
N MET A 101 2.45 -17.34 20.37
CA MET A 101 3.14 -18.01 19.26
C MET A 101 2.16 -18.41 18.15
N LEU A 102 1.01 -19.00 18.52
CA LEU A 102 -0.02 -19.40 17.56
C LEU A 102 -0.62 -18.18 16.84
N GLU A 103 -0.89 -17.11 17.57
CA GLU A 103 -1.44 -15.87 17.00
C GLU A 103 -0.43 -15.16 16.08
N GLY A 104 0.80 -14.93 16.54
CA GLY A 104 1.85 -14.30 15.75
C GLY A 104 2.27 -15.14 14.55
N GLY A 105 2.26 -16.47 14.70
CA GLY A 105 2.49 -17.43 13.62
C GLY A 105 1.39 -17.39 12.57
N TYR A 106 0.12 -17.38 13.00
CA TYR A 106 -1.03 -17.23 12.10
C TYR A 106 -0.99 -15.91 11.34
N LEU A 107 -0.75 -14.78 12.02
CA LEU A 107 -0.66 -13.47 11.37
C LEU A 107 0.49 -13.42 10.36
N SER A 108 1.64 -14.00 10.69
CA SER A 108 2.79 -14.09 9.78
C SER A 108 2.49 -14.93 8.55
N PHE A 109 1.89 -16.10 8.75
CA PHE A 109 1.48 -16.98 7.65
C PHE A 109 0.43 -16.30 6.78
N TYR A 110 -0.63 -15.76 7.38
CA TYR A 110 -1.67 -15.02 6.68
C TYR A 110 -1.09 -13.86 5.86
N SER A 111 -0.15 -13.10 6.42
CA SER A 111 0.49 -11.97 5.75
C SER A 111 1.40 -12.42 4.61
N TYR A 112 2.11 -13.53 4.78
CA TYR A 112 2.94 -14.13 3.74
C TYR A 112 2.12 -14.63 2.54
N PHE A 113 1.03 -15.38 2.79
CA PHE A 113 0.20 -15.95 1.74
C PHE A 113 -0.73 -14.92 1.08
N ASN A 114 -1.13 -13.86 1.78
CA ASN A 114 -1.94 -12.79 1.17
C ASN A 114 -1.11 -11.59 0.72
N ASN A 115 0.22 -11.63 0.93
CA ASN A 115 1.14 -10.53 0.65
C ASN A 115 0.71 -9.21 1.33
N ARG A 116 0.20 -9.32 2.57
CA ARG A 116 -0.37 -8.24 3.41
C ARG A 116 0.51 -7.90 4.61
N PHE A 117 1.79 -7.64 4.37
CA PHE A 117 2.73 -7.25 5.42
C PHE A 117 2.40 -5.88 6.05
N ASP A 118 1.61 -5.05 5.36
CA ASP A 118 0.97 -3.85 5.90
C ASP A 118 0.15 -4.16 7.16
N ASN A 119 -0.68 -5.20 7.11
CA ASN A 119 -1.49 -5.62 8.25
C ASN A 119 -0.60 -6.10 9.40
N LEU A 120 0.40 -6.93 9.11
CA LEU A 120 1.34 -7.45 10.12
C LEU A 120 2.07 -6.31 10.85
N ALA A 121 2.50 -5.29 10.11
CA ALA A 121 3.14 -4.11 10.68
C ALA A 121 2.15 -3.29 11.54
N ILE A 122 0.89 -3.12 11.12
CA ILE A 122 -0.14 -2.45 11.92
C ILE A 122 -0.37 -3.21 13.24
N TYR A 123 -0.53 -4.53 13.18
CA TYR A 123 -0.68 -5.37 14.38
C TYR A 123 0.53 -5.27 15.29
N SER A 124 1.74 -5.37 14.73
CA SER A 124 2.99 -5.24 15.50
C SER A 124 3.09 -3.89 16.19
N ARG A 125 2.80 -2.77 15.52
CA ARG A 125 2.78 -1.43 16.15
C ARG A 125 1.75 -1.32 17.28
N ARG A 126 0.58 -1.94 17.12
CA ARG A 126 -0.45 -1.98 18.17
C ARG A 126 0.01 -2.81 19.36
N PHE A 127 0.58 -3.98 19.13
CA PHE A 127 1.10 -4.83 20.20
C PHE A 127 2.28 -4.20 20.94
N VAL A 128 3.19 -3.50 20.25
CA VAL A 128 4.24 -2.71 20.91
C VAL A 128 3.63 -1.63 21.81
N THR A 129 2.57 -0.97 21.35
CA THR A 129 1.85 0.04 22.16
C THR A 129 1.21 -0.60 23.38
N TYR A 130 0.52 -1.74 23.21
CA TYR A 130 -0.09 -2.48 24.32
C TYR A 130 0.94 -2.99 25.32
N PHE A 131 2.06 -3.53 24.84
CA PHE A 131 3.19 -3.94 25.68
C PHE A 131 3.68 -2.78 26.55
N CYS A 132 3.93 -1.63 25.93
CA CYS A 132 4.39 -0.43 26.63
C CYS A 132 3.39 0.05 27.68
N VAL A 133 2.09 0.16 27.32
CA VAL A 133 1.05 0.63 28.24
C VAL A 133 0.86 -0.34 29.41
N LEU A 134 0.78 -1.64 29.15
CA LEU A 134 0.61 -2.64 30.20
C LEU A 134 1.81 -2.70 31.14
N THR A 135 3.02 -2.59 30.58
CA THR A 135 4.25 -2.52 31.38
C THR A 135 4.27 -1.27 32.25
N LEU A 136 3.90 -0.10 31.72
CA LEU A 136 3.81 1.13 32.52
C LEU A 136 2.77 1.03 33.64
N LEU A 137 1.59 0.45 33.36
CA LEU A 137 0.56 0.24 34.37
C LEU A 137 1.01 -0.74 35.46
N TYR A 138 1.68 -1.82 35.07
CA TYR A 138 2.26 -2.79 36.01
C TYR A 138 3.32 -2.16 36.91
N LEU A 139 4.24 -1.38 36.32
CA LEU A 139 5.26 -0.66 37.07
C LEU A 139 4.63 0.37 38.01
N ALA A 140 3.62 1.11 37.57
CA ALA A 140 2.90 2.06 38.42
C ALA A 140 2.21 1.36 39.60
N PHE A 141 1.60 0.20 39.37
CA PHE A 141 0.95 -0.60 40.42
C PHE A 141 1.95 -1.06 41.48
N ILE A 142 3.08 -1.66 41.08
CA ILE A 142 4.12 -2.11 42.03
C ILE A 142 4.71 -0.93 42.79
N ASN A 143 5.00 0.19 42.10
CA ASN A 143 5.54 1.36 42.78
C ASN A 143 4.52 1.96 43.77
N LEU A 144 3.21 1.92 43.49
CA LEU A 144 2.17 2.37 44.41
C LEU A 144 2.14 1.54 45.70
N GLU A 145 2.17 0.20 45.58
CA GLU A 145 2.26 -0.69 46.73
C GLU A 145 3.53 -0.39 47.55
N TYR A 146 4.65 -0.17 46.86
CA TYR A 146 5.91 0.18 47.49
C TYR A 146 5.86 1.53 48.25
N PHE A 147 5.23 2.55 47.66
CA PHE A 147 5.06 3.86 48.30
C PHE A 147 4.14 3.82 49.53
N GLN A 148 3.18 2.90 49.58
CA GLN A 148 2.31 2.73 50.75
C GLN A 148 3.05 2.11 51.94
N GLU A 149 4.07 1.28 51.70
CA GLU A 149 4.88 0.67 52.76
C GLU A 149 5.93 1.62 53.36
N ILE A 150 6.35 2.66 52.63
CA ILE A 150 7.38 3.60 53.08
C ILE A 150 6.75 4.80 53.79
N SER A 151 6.74 4.76 55.12
CA SER A 151 6.35 5.90 55.97
C SER A 151 7.50 6.88 56.29
N GLN A 152 8.73 6.63 55.83
CA GLN A 152 9.89 7.50 56.08
C GLN A 152 10.82 7.55 54.86
N PHE A 153 10.92 8.70 54.20
CA PHE A 153 11.78 8.94 53.03
C PHE A 153 13.27 8.91 53.44
N SER A 154 14.05 8.04 52.81
CA SER A 154 15.49 7.85 53.03
C SER A 154 16.30 8.16 51.77
N ALA A 155 17.62 8.32 51.89
CA ALA A 155 18.50 8.56 50.74
C ALA A 155 18.45 7.42 49.70
N SER A 156 18.19 6.17 50.11
CA SER A 156 18.01 5.03 49.20
C SER A 156 16.76 5.13 48.31
N ASP A 157 15.81 6.00 48.64
CA ASP A 157 14.58 6.17 47.86
C ASP A 157 14.79 7.10 46.66
N THR A 158 15.81 7.95 46.70
CA THR A 158 16.19 8.82 45.56
C THR A 158 16.82 8.02 44.40
N ASP A 159 17.66 7.02 44.69
CA ASP A 159 18.24 6.11 43.67
C ASP A 159 17.15 5.27 42.99
N LYS A 160 16.16 4.79 43.76
CA LYS A 160 15.01 4.03 43.22
C LYS A 160 14.13 4.89 42.33
N LEU A 161 13.80 6.11 42.75
CA LEU A 161 13.05 7.06 41.93
C LEU A 161 13.78 7.36 40.61
N PHE A 162 15.09 7.59 40.67
CA PHE A 162 15.91 7.83 39.49
C PHE A 162 15.91 6.62 38.52
N LYS A 163 16.08 5.41 39.04
CA LYS A 163 15.98 4.16 38.27
C LYS A 163 14.61 4.00 37.61
N THR A 164 13.52 4.28 38.33
CA THR A 164 12.17 4.24 37.77
C THR A 164 11.98 5.24 36.63
N ILE A 165 12.50 6.47 36.78
CA ILE A 165 12.45 7.49 35.72
C ILE A 165 13.22 7.03 34.47
N ILE A 166 14.43 6.49 34.64
CA ILE A 166 15.23 5.96 33.52
C ILE A 166 14.50 4.81 32.83
N MET A 167 13.93 3.88 33.59
CA MET A 167 13.18 2.73 33.06
C MET A 167 11.95 3.16 32.26
N VAL A 168 11.17 4.12 32.79
CA VAL A 168 10.01 4.67 32.06
C VAL A 168 10.48 5.41 30.80
N GLY A 169 11.53 6.23 30.91
CA GLY A 169 12.11 6.95 29.77
C GLY A 169 12.62 6.02 28.68
N SER A 170 13.33 4.94 29.04
CA SER A 170 13.84 3.95 28.10
C SER A 170 12.71 3.18 27.42
N LEU A 171 11.66 2.80 28.16
CA LEU A 171 10.48 2.14 27.60
C LEU A 171 9.71 3.02 26.60
N VAL A 172 9.55 4.31 26.91
CA VAL A 172 8.90 5.28 26.00
C VAL A 172 9.75 5.51 24.75
N ALA A 173 11.05 5.74 24.91
CA ALA A 173 11.98 5.90 23.79
C ALA A 173 12.00 4.65 22.90
N PHE A 174 12.02 3.47 23.51
CA PHE A 174 11.97 2.19 22.84
C PHE A 174 10.68 2.00 22.03
N SER A 175 9.52 2.28 22.62
CA SER A 175 8.22 2.21 21.95
C SER A 175 8.17 3.13 20.73
N PHE A 176 8.71 4.35 20.85
CA PHE A 176 8.81 5.29 19.74
C PHE A 176 9.71 4.77 18.61
N LEU A 177 10.92 4.29 18.93
CA LEU A 177 11.86 3.75 17.95
C LEU A 177 11.31 2.53 17.21
N LEU A 178 10.68 1.59 17.94
CA LEU A 178 10.03 0.44 17.32
C LEU A 178 8.91 0.85 16.37
N ARG A 179 8.03 1.76 16.79
CA ARG A 179 6.92 2.18 15.94
C ARG A 179 7.39 2.90 14.67
N ALA A 180 8.51 3.61 14.73
CA ALA A 180 9.09 4.30 13.58
C ALA A 180 9.79 3.34 12.58
N THR A 181 10.30 2.21 13.07
CA THR A 181 11.05 1.22 12.29
C THR A 181 10.16 0.09 11.74
N ILE A 182 9.08 -0.27 12.44
CA ILE A 182 8.09 -1.26 11.99
C ILE A 182 7.30 -0.68 10.82
N ARG A 183 7.68 -1.10 9.61
CA ARG A 183 7.02 -0.76 8.35
C ARG A 183 6.50 -2.03 7.69
N GLY A 184 5.38 -1.91 7.01
CA GLY A 184 4.79 -2.98 6.23
C GLY A 184 4.28 -2.38 4.92
N ILE A 185 4.55 -3.07 3.82
CA ILE A 185 4.18 -2.59 2.49
C ILE A 185 3.21 -3.59 1.86
N ARG A 186 2.16 -3.06 1.22
CA ARG A 186 1.21 -3.86 0.45
C ARG A 186 1.87 -4.29 -0.86
N ALA A 187 2.44 -5.48 -0.91
CA ALA A 187 3.28 -5.89 -2.03
C ALA A 187 2.52 -6.38 -3.27
N TYR A 188 1.20 -6.65 -3.20
CA TYR A 188 0.43 -7.17 -4.35
C TYR A 188 -0.15 -6.09 -5.29
N ASP A 189 -0.15 -4.83 -4.88
CA ASP A 189 -0.76 -3.73 -5.63
C ASP A 189 0.37 -2.79 -6.06
N VAL A 190 0.97 -3.14 -7.20
CA VAL A 190 2.01 -2.36 -7.87
C VAL A 190 1.33 -1.54 -8.95
N PHE A 191 1.37 -0.22 -8.83
CA PHE A 191 0.79 0.69 -9.80
C PHE A 191 1.89 1.33 -10.66
N ILE A 192 1.74 1.28 -11.99
CA ILE A 192 2.68 1.88 -12.95
C ILE A 192 2.10 3.18 -13.47
N TYR A 193 2.92 4.23 -13.39
CA TYR A 193 2.59 5.61 -13.73
C TYR A 193 3.64 6.17 -14.67
N GLY A 194 3.22 6.79 -15.77
CA GLY A 194 4.15 7.40 -16.72
C GLY A 194 3.44 8.26 -17.76
N PRO A 195 4.12 9.30 -18.30
CA PRO A 195 3.56 10.16 -19.33
C PRO A 195 3.26 9.37 -20.62
N SER A 196 2.56 9.99 -21.56
CA SER A 196 2.40 9.40 -22.90
C SER A 196 3.79 9.17 -23.54
N GLY A 197 3.94 8.11 -24.34
CA GLY A 197 5.21 7.75 -24.99
C GLY A 197 6.23 7.02 -24.11
N SER A 198 6.07 6.98 -22.77
CA SER A 198 7.05 6.40 -21.84
C SER A 198 7.23 4.87 -21.92
N GLY A 199 6.58 4.20 -22.88
CA GLY A 199 6.65 2.75 -23.07
C GLY A 199 5.79 1.92 -22.10
N LYS A 200 4.72 2.48 -21.52
CA LYS A 200 3.80 1.76 -20.60
C LYS A 200 3.32 0.42 -21.17
N SER A 201 2.74 0.45 -22.36
CA SER A 201 2.13 -0.72 -22.99
C SER A 201 3.19 -1.75 -23.41
N LEU A 202 4.34 -1.30 -23.92
CA LEU A 202 5.47 -2.20 -24.21
C LEU A 202 6.02 -2.87 -22.95
N LEU A 203 6.15 -2.13 -21.85
CA LEU A 203 6.58 -2.66 -20.56
C LEU A 203 5.56 -3.68 -20.00
N LEU A 204 4.26 -3.40 -20.13
CA LEU A 204 3.20 -4.34 -19.78
C LEU A 204 3.37 -5.65 -20.55
N LEU A 205 3.62 -5.61 -21.85
CA LEU A 205 3.78 -6.81 -22.69
C LEU A 205 5.05 -7.60 -22.32
N ALA A 206 6.15 -6.90 -22.03
CA ALA A 206 7.38 -7.52 -21.54
C ALA A 206 7.16 -8.24 -20.20
N ILE A 207 6.51 -7.57 -19.25
CA ILE A 207 6.19 -8.17 -17.95
C ILE A 207 5.19 -9.30 -18.12
N TYR A 208 4.18 -9.15 -18.96
CA TYR A 208 3.20 -10.20 -19.27
C TYR A 208 3.87 -11.48 -19.79
N LYS A 209 4.76 -11.36 -20.78
CA LYS A 209 5.49 -12.49 -21.36
C LYS A 209 6.34 -13.21 -20.32
N GLN A 210 7.02 -12.44 -19.47
CA GLN A 210 7.79 -12.98 -18.34
C GLN A 210 6.86 -13.65 -17.30
N PHE A 211 5.74 -13.02 -16.99
CA PHE A 211 4.84 -13.48 -15.94
C PHE A 211 4.11 -14.78 -16.31
N ILE A 212 3.70 -14.92 -17.57
CA ILE A 212 3.13 -16.17 -18.07
C ILE A 212 4.16 -17.29 -18.07
N SER A 213 5.35 -17.04 -18.61
CA SER A 213 6.38 -18.06 -18.77
C SER A 213 6.94 -18.57 -17.43
N PHE A 214 7.15 -17.67 -16.45
CA PHE A 214 7.80 -18.04 -15.18
C PHE A 214 6.84 -18.36 -14.03
N TYR A 215 5.60 -17.82 -14.03
CA TYR A 215 4.68 -17.93 -12.89
C TYR A 215 3.40 -18.69 -13.15
N SER A 216 3.29 -19.35 -14.31
CA SER A 216 2.03 -19.97 -14.76
C SER A 216 0.87 -18.98 -14.66
N GLY A 217 1.15 -17.73 -15.05
CA GLY A 217 0.30 -16.58 -14.79
C GLY A 217 -1.06 -16.65 -15.49
N LYS A 218 -2.09 -16.15 -14.82
CA LYS A 218 -3.40 -15.83 -15.36
C LYS A 218 -3.52 -14.31 -15.52
N ARG A 219 -4.23 -13.88 -16.55
CA ARG A 219 -4.57 -12.47 -16.80
C ARG A 219 -6.07 -12.24 -16.58
N ASN A 220 -6.41 -11.10 -16.00
CA ASN A 220 -7.74 -10.51 -16.08
C ASN A 220 -7.58 -9.08 -16.60
N GLU A 221 -8.45 -8.66 -17.51
CA GLU A 221 -8.34 -7.37 -18.20
C GLU A 221 -9.69 -6.66 -18.17
N PHE A 222 -9.68 -5.39 -17.83
CA PHE A 222 -10.83 -4.49 -17.96
C PHE A 222 -10.43 -3.32 -18.84
N ILE A 223 -11.19 -3.06 -19.88
CA ILE A 223 -10.86 -2.04 -20.88
C ILE A 223 -12.05 -1.12 -21.07
N LEU A 224 -11.78 0.16 -20.85
CA LEU A 224 -12.63 1.27 -21.16
C LEU A 224 -11.95 2.10 -22.25
N SER A 225 -12.62 2.27 -23.37
CA SER A 225 -12.17 3.12 -24.48
C SER A 225 -13.41 3.61 -25.22
N GLU A 226 -13.40 4.87 -25.62
CA GLU A 226 -14.37 5.40 -26.60
C GLU A 226 -14.04 4.94 -28.03
N GLY A 227 -12.78 4.56 -28.26
CA GLY A 227 -12.31 3.97 -29.51
C GLY A 227 -12.48 2.45 -29.56
N ASN A 228 -11.62 1.80 -30.33
CA ASN A 228 -11.65 0.35 -30.45
C ASN A 228 -11.04 -0.32 -29.21
N LYS A 229 -11.90 -0.83 -28.31
CA LYS A 229 -11.49 -1.59 -27.11
C LYS A 229 -10.59 -2.78 -27.43
N GLU A 230 -10.70 -3.35 -28.63
CA GLU A 230 -9.88 -4.49 -29.04
C GLU A 230 -8.40 -4.09 -29.18
N ASP A 231 -8.08 -2.85 -29.55
CA ASP A 231 -6.70 -2.39 -29.74
C ASP A 231 -5.89 -2.43 -28.42
N LEU A 232 -6.58 -2.29 -27.27
CA LEU A 232 -5.96 -2.25 -25.94
C LEU A 232 -5.88 -3.64 -25.27
N LYS A 233 -6.40 -4.70 -25.89
CA LYS A 233 -6.26 -6.06 -25.35
C LYS A 233 -4.81 -6.53 -25.48
N ILE A 234 -4.30 -7.24 -24.47
CA ILE A 234 -2.93 -7.77 -24.51
C ILE A 234 -2.69 -8.61 -25.77
N GLU A 235 -3.68 -9.43 -26.15
CA GLU A 235 -3.60 -10.30 -27.32
C GLU A 235 -3.47 -9.51 -28.63
N SER A 236 -4.30 -8.49 -28.83
CA SER A 236 -4.21 -7.62 -30.00
C SER A 236 -2.90 -6.85 -30.04
N MET A 237 -2.42 -6.36 -28.90
CA MET A 237 -1.12 -5.67 -28.82
C MET A 237 0.06 -6.60 -29.13
N LEU A 238 -0.03 -7.89 -28.79
CA LEU A 238 0.98 -8.88 -29.17
C LEU A 238 0.93 -9.17 -30.67
N ILE A 239 -0.26 -9.31 -31.26
CA ILE A 239 -0.43 -9.51 -32.71
C ILE A 239 0.12 -8.31 -33.48
N ALA A 240 -0.13 -7.09 -33.02
CA ALA A 240 0.43 -5.87 -33.61
C ALA A 240 1.97 -5.92 -33.64
N LEU A 241 2.60 -6.28 -32.52
CA LEU A 241 4.07 -6.43 -32.45
C LEU A 241 4.59 -7.53 -33.37
N GLU A 242 3.91 -8.68 -33.43
CA GLU A 242 4.27 -9.78 -34.35
C GLU A 242 4.21 -9.34 -35.82
N ASN A 243 3.29 -8.43 -36.15
CA ASN A 243 3.19 -7.80 -37.46
C ASN A 243 4.17 -6.63 -37.68
N GLY A 244 4.98 -6.28 -36.68
CA GLY A 244 5.95 -5.18 -36.74
C GLY A 244 5.36 -3.81 -36.41
N GLU A 245 4.12 -3.74 -35.93
CA GLU A 245 3.44 -2.51 -35.54
C GLU A 245 3.61 -2.26 -34.04
N LEU A 246 3.77 -0.99 -33.65
CA LEU A 246 3.78 -0.62 -32.23
C LEU A 246 2.35 -0.60 -31.67
N PRO A 247 2.14 -1.03 -30.41
CA PRO A 247 0.86 -0.86 -29.74
C PRO A 247 0.43 0.60 -29.78
N LYS A 248 -0.84 0.82 -30.09
CA LYS A 248 -1.43 2.16 -30.17
C LYS A 248 -1.29 2.88 -28.83
N SER A 249 -0.92 4.16 -28.88
CA SER A 249 -0.89 5.00 -27.69
C SER A 249 -2.31 5.26 -27.19
N ASN A 250 -2.49 5.18 -25.87
CA ASN A 250 -3.77 5.40 -25.22
C ASN A 250 -4.27 6.83 -25.45
N LEU A 251 -5.53 6.95 -25.84
CA LEU A 251 -6.24 8.21 -25.90
C LEU A 251 -6.50 8.73 -24.48
N ARG A 252 -6.88 10.00 -24.39
CA ARG A 252 -7.28 10.61 -23.13
C ARG A 252 -8.43 9.85 -22.47
N THR A 253 -9.41 9.36 -23.22
CA THR A 253 -10.58 8.64 -22.69
C THR A 253 -10.35 7.14 -22.50
N ASP A 254 -9.12 6.65 -22.71
CA ASP A 254 -8.78 5.24 -22.53
C ASP A 254 -8.30 4.94 -21.10
N LEU A 255 -8.84 3.87 -20.55
CA LEU A 255 -8.44 3.26 -19.29
C LEU A 255 -8.48 1.74 -19.44
N ALA A 256 -7.31 1.12 -19.36
CA ALA A 256 -7.18 -0.32 -19.32
C ALA A 256 -6.55 -0.74 -17.98
N MET A 257 -7.16 -1.70 -17.30
CA MET A 257 -6.62 -2.32 -16.10
C MET A 257 -6.29 -3.77 -16.36
N TYR A 258 -5.05 -4.16 -16.11
CA TYR A 258 -4.58 -5.53 -16.31
C TYR A 258 -4.11 -6.11 -14.98
N LYS A 259 -4.75 -7.18 -14.53
CA LYS A 259 -4.38 -7.92 -13.33
C LYS A 259 -3.70 -9.21 -13.74
N LEU A 260 -2.39 -9.27 -13.52
CA LEU A 260 -1.59 -10.47 -13.70
C LEU A 260 -1.50 -11.19 -12.35
N SER A 261 -1.79 -12.49 -12.30
CA SER A 261 -1.74 -13.29 -11.07
C SER A 261 -1.16 -14.68 -11.31
N GLY A 262 -0.25 -15.14 -10.45
CA GLY A 262 0.53 -16.35 -10.67
C GLY A 262 1.09 -16.89 -9.36
N LYS A 263 2.02 -17.85 -9.45
CA LYS A 263 2.68 -18.43 -8.27
C LYS A 263 4.18 -18.54 -8.48
N ASN A 264 4.96 -17.98 -7.57
CA ASN A 264 6.38 -18.26 -7.44
C ASN A 264 6.56 -19.33 -6.35
N ARG A 265 6.76 -20.58 -6.76
CA ARG A 265 6.73 -21.75 -5.86
C ARG A 265 5.39 -21.82 -5.10
N LEU A 266 5.40 -21.52 -3.80
CA LEU A 266 4.21 -21.48 -2.94
C LEU A 266 3.68 -20.06 -2.68
N LYS A 267 4.44 -19.03 -3.07
CA LYS A 267 4.08 -17.62 -2.84
C LYS A 267 3.21 -17.12 -4.01
N PRO A 268 1.97 -16.67 -3.77
CA PRO A 268 1.19 -16.02 -4.82
C PRO A 268 1.84 -14.69 -5.19
N VAL A 269 1.91 -14.44 -6.49
CA VAL A 269 2.46 -13.22 -7.07
C VAL A 269 1.37 -12.56 -7.90
N GLY A 270 1.26 -11.23 -7.84
CA GLY A 270 0.32 -10.51 -8.68
C GLY A 270 0.69 -9.04 -8.85
N ILE A 271 0.40 -8.49 -10.03
CA ILE A 271 0.66 -7.11 -10.43
C ILE A 271 -0.62 -6.56 -11.08
N THR A 272 -0.96 -5.31 -10.78
CA THR A 272 -2.10 -4.61 -11.39
C THR A 272 -1.59 -3.41 -12.19
N PHE A 273 -1.56 -3.53 -13.51
CA PHE A 273 -1.27 -2.42 -14.39
C PHE A 273 -2.52 -1.60 -14.60
N VAL A 274 -2.38 -0.29 -14.60
CA VAL A 274 -3.44 0.62 -15.05
C VAL A 274 -2.81 1.48 -16.12
N ASP A 275 -3.19 1.23 -17.36
CA ASP A 275 -2.76 1.99 -18.52
C ASP A 275 -3.84 3.02 -18.85
N TYR A 276 -3.45 4.29 -18.89
CA TYR A 276 -4.37 5.40 -19.04
C TYR A 276 -3.67 6.55 -19.78
N GLY A 277 -4.45 7.45 -20.37
CA GLY A 277 -3.93 8.67 -20.98
C GLY A 277 -3.23 9.57 -19.96
N GLY A 278 -1.91 9.74 -20.07
CA GLY A 278 -1.06 10.46 -19.09
C GLY A 278 -1.49 11.91 -18.77
N GLU A 279 -2.29 12.51 -19.65
CA GLU A 279 -2.80 13.89 -19.56
C GLU A 279 -3.73 14.14 -18.37
N HIS A 280 -4.32 13.09 -17.77
CA HIS A 280 -5.24 13.22 -16.63
C HIS A 280 -4.58 13.50 -15.28
N THR A 281 -3.26 13.65 -15.28
CA THR A 281 -2.47 13.54 -14.05
C THR A 281 -1.80 14.83 -13.65
N ASP A 282 -2.08 15.91 -14.38
CA ASP A 282 -1.74 17.26 -13.96
C ASP A 282 -2.59 17.61 -12.73
N ASN A 283 -1.91 17.74 -11.60
CA ASN A 283 -2.46 18.10 -10.29
C ASN A 283 -3.40 17.03 -9.69
N PHE A 284 -2.81 15.93 -9.19
CA PHE A 284 -3.50 15.14 -8.17
C PHE A 284 -3.75 16.01 -6.95
N ASP A 285 -4.98 16.44 -6.75
CA ASP A 285 -5.42 17.20 -5.58
C ASP A 285 -6.51 16.44 -4.80
N LYS A 286 -6.41 16.47 -3.47
CA LYS A 286 -7.32 15.74 -2.58
C LYS A 286 -8.70 16.41 -2.52
N VAL A 287 -8.77 17.73 -2.66
CA VAL A 287 -10.04 18.47 -2.71
C VAL A 287 -10.76 18.12 -4.01
N ARG A 288 -10.08 18.23 -5.15
CA ARG A 288 -10.59 17.82 -6.46
C ARG A 288 -11.05 16.36 -6.48
N TYR A 289 -10.31 15.44 -5.86
CA TYR A 289 -10.74 14.04 -5.71
C TYR A 289 -12.06 13.92 -4.94
N LYS A 290 -12.18 14.59 -3.79
CA LYS A 290 -13.43 14.57 -3.01
C LYS A 290 -14.61 15.15 -3.79
N GLU A 291 -14.41 16.26 -4.47
CA GLU A 291 -15.44 16.89 -5.33
C GLU A 291 -15.84 15.96 -6.48
N THR A 292 -14.87 15.29 -7.09
CA THR A 292 -15.12 14.33 -8.16
C THR A 292 -15.93 13.15 -7.66
N ILE A 293 -15.56 12.57 -6.51
CA ILE A 293 -16.32 11.48 -5.88
C ILE A 293 -17.73 11.92 -5.55
N GLU A 294 -17.92 13.11 -4.97
CA GLU A 294 -19.25 13.62 -4.64
C GLU A 294 -20.10 13.86 -5.90
N GLY A 295 -19.49 14.35 -6.98
CA GLY A 295 -20.15 14.47 -8.28
C GLY A 295 -20.60 13.11 -8.84
N LEU A 296 -19.71 12.11 -8.81
CA LEU A 296 -20.02 10.75 -9.25
C LEU A 296 -21.06 10.07 -8.35
N ARG A 297 -21.04 10.33 -7.04
CA ARG A 297 -22.09 9.84 -6.10
C ARG A 297 -23.45 10.41 -6.45
N LYS A 298 -23.54 11.72 -6.70
CA LYS A 298 -24.79 12.35 -7.13
C LYS A 298 -25.29 11.81 -8.46
N LEU A 299 -24.39 11.45 -9.36
CA LEU A 299 -24.72 10.90 -10.67
C LEU A 299 -25.24 9.46 -10.56
N PHE A 300 -24.41 8.53 -10.06
CA PHE A 300 -24.72 7.10 -10.02
C PHE A 300 -25.73 6.74 -8.92
N TYR A 301 -25.78 7.54 -7.86
CA TYR A 301 -26.62 7.29 -6.70
C TYR A 301 -27.51 8.49 -6.37
N SER A 302 -28.01 9.19 -7.40
CA SER A 302 -28.93 10.33 -7.25
C SER A 302 -30.11 10.01 -6.34
N ASP A 303 -30.79 8.89 -6.58
CA ASP A 303 -31.94 8.43 -5.80
C ASP A 303 -31.56 8.11 -4.34
N ALA A 304 -30.41 7.47 -4.12
CA ALA A 304 -29.94 7.14 -2.76
C ALA A 304 -29.54 8.40 -1.98
N SER A 305 -28.86 9.33 -2.66
CA SER A 305 -28.44 10.62 -2.10
C SER A 305 -29.64 11.50 -1.77
N TYR A 306 -30.64 11.53 -2.65
CA TYR A 306 -31.90 12.23 -2.43
C TYR A 306 -32.67 11.65 -1.24
N LEU A 307 -32.87 10.33 -1.21
CA LEU A 307 -33.57 9.66 -0.11
C LEU A 307 -32.88 9.91 1.24
N LYS A 308 -31.55 9.80 1.28
CA LYS A 308 -30.77 10.13 2.48
C LYS A 308 -31.02 11.56 2.94
N LYS A 309 -30.92 12.53 2.05
CA LYS A 309 -31.11 13.96 2.37
C LYS A 309 -32.50 14.26 2.92
N ILE A 310 -33.55 13.68 2.35
CA ILE A 310 -34.91 13.86 2.88
C ILE A 310 -35.02 13.23 4.28
N LEU A 311 -34.51 12.01 4.47
CA LEU A 311 -34.57 11.34 5.78
C LEU A 311 -33.79 12.12 6.86
N GLU A 312 -32.64 12.69 6.53
CA GLU A 312 -31.84 13.52 7.46
C GLU A 312 -32.54 14.82 7.81
N ASN A 313 -33.21 15.45 6.85
CA ASN A 313 -33.94 16.71 7.04
C ASN A 313 -35.31 16.54 7.69
N ALA A 314 -35.86 15.33 7.74
CA ALA A 314 -37.13 15.05 8.40
C ALA A 314 -36.99 15.27 9.92
N GLY A 315 -37.66 16.34 10.40
CA GLY A 315 -37.58 16.84 11.77
C GLY A 315 -38.56 16.16 12.72
N THR A 316 -39.57 15.47 12.20
CA THR A 316 -40.59 14.77 13.01
C THR A 316 -40.69 13.28 12.68
N THR A 317 -41.11 12.47 13.66
CA THR A 317 -41.36 11.03 13.47
C THR A 317 -42.44 10.77 12.41
N SER A 318 -43.42 11.67 12.30
CA SER A 318 -44.49 11.58 11.28
C SER A 318 -43.96 11.75 9.86
N GLU A 319 -43.08 12.74 9.62
CA GLU A 319 -42.44 12.94 8.31
C GLU A 319 -41.61 11.71 7.91
N VAL A 320 -40.89 11.12 8.87
CA VAL A 320 -40.09 9.91 8.64
C VAL A 320 -40.98 8.72 8.27
N ASP A 321 -42.11 8.53 8.96
CA ASP A 321 -43.07 7.45 8.64
C ASP A 321 -43.64 7.62 7.23
N GLU A 322 -43.99 8.84 6.83
CA GLU A 322 -44.49 9.13 5.47
C GLU A 322 -43.45 8.77 4.39
N ILE A 323 -42.20 9.20 4.57
CA ILE A 323 -41.10 8.87 3.66
C ILE A 323 -40.89 7.35 3.60
N LEU A 324 -40.87 6.67 4.75
CA LEU A 324 -40.69 5.22 4.79
C LEU A 324 -41.85 4.49 4.10
N ARG A 325 -43.10 4.95 4.22
CA ARG A 325 -44.24 4.36 3.46
C ARG A 325 -44.06 4.51 1.95
N GLN A 326 -43.51 5.62 1.49
CA GLN A 326 -43.32 5.88 0.07
C GLN A 326 -42.25 4.99 -0.56
N TYR A 327 -41.24 4.57 0.21
CA TYR A 327 -40.09 3.83 -0.33
C TYR A 327 -40.05 2.36 0.09
N VAL A 328 -40.41 2.01 1.32
CA VAL A 328 -40.26 0.65 1.85
C VAL A 328 -41.22 -0.32 1.14
N GLY A 329 -40.68 -1.41 0.61
CA GLY A 329 -41.45 -2.39 -0.17
C GLY A 329 -41.73 -1.98 -1.61
N THR A 330 -41.18 -0.86 -2.08
CA THR A 330 -41.29 -0.44 -3.48
C THR A 330 -40.12 -0.96 -4.33
N PRO A 331 -40.33 -1.18 -5.65
CA PRO A 331 -39.23 -1.47 -6.57
C PRO A 331 -38.13 -0.39 -6.57
N LYS A 332 -38.49 0.86 -6.24
CA LYS A 332 -37.55 1.98 -6.17
C LYS A 332 -36.52 1.76 -5.06
N LEU A 333 -36.93 1.32 -3.86
CA LEU A 333 -35.99 1.04 -2.78
C LEU A 333 -35.14 -0.20 -3.06
N ASN A 334 -35.71 -1.24 -3.71
CA ASN A 334 -34.95 -2.40 -4.15
C ASN A 334 -33.86 -2.02 -5.15
N LYS A 335 -34.15 -1.14 -6.12
CA LYS A 335 -33.14 -0.58 -7.02
C LYS A 335 -32.06 0.19 -6.25
N ILE A 336 -32.46 0.98 -5.25
CA ILE A 336 -31.53 1.78 -4.44
C ILE A 336 -30.64 0.92 -3.55
N LEU A 337 -31.12 -0.13 -2.90
CA LEU A 337 -30.36 -0.89 -1.89
C LEU A 337 -29.92 -2.29 -2.35
N GLY A 338 -30.69 -2.94 -3.23
CA GLY A 338 -30.64 -4.37 -3.51
C GLY A 338 -31.74 -5.11 -2.75
N ASP A 339 -32.18 -6.25 -3.27
CA ASP A 339 -33.36 -6.97 -2.75
C ASP A 339 -33.19 -7.44 -1.29
N THR A 340 -31.98 -7.89 -0.92
CA THR A 340 -31.68 -8.36 0.44
C THR A 340 -31.81 -7.24 1.47
N ASP A 341 -31.12 -6.13 1.23
CA ASP A 341 -31.09 -4.97 2.14
C ASP A 341 -32.47 -4.29 2.22
N ALA A 342 -33.19 -4.19 1.10
CA ALA A 342 -34.54 -3.64 1.08
C ALA A 342 -35.56 -4.54 1.83
N SER A 343 -35.42 -5.87 1.74
CA SER A 343 -36.22 -6.83 2.49
C SER A 343 -35.97 -6.73 4.00
N GLU A 344 -34.73 -6.49 4.43
CA GLU A 344 -34.39 -6.27 5.83
C GLU A 344 -35.05 -5.01 6.39
N ILE A 345 -35.01 -3.90 5.64
CA ILE A 345 -35.71 -2.66 6.02
C ILE A 345 -37.22 -2.87 6.08
N LYS A 346 -37.81 -3.62 5.14
CA LYS A 346 -39.23 -3.96 5.17
C LYS A 346 -39.61 -4.75 6.43
N LYS A 347 -38.78 -5.71 6.84
CA LYS A 347 -38.99 -6.46 8.09
C LYS A 347 -38.90 -5.56 9.33
N MET A 348 -37.95 -4.64 9.39
CA MET A 348 -37.79 -3.71 10.52
C MET A 348 -38.92 -2.69 10.61
N TYR A 349 -39.40 -2.20 9.47
CA TYR A 349 -40.46 -1.19 9.41
C TYR A 349 -41.86 -1.77 9.69
N GLY A 350 -42.04 -3.08 9.51
CA GLY A 350 -43.27 -3.80 9.81
C GLY A 350 -44.27 -3.80 8.65
N ASN A 351 -45.06 -4.87 8.57
CA ASN A 351 -46.09 -5.07 7.55
C ASN A 351 -47.26 -4.08 7.75
N ASP A 352 -47.95 -3.71 6.67
CA ASP A 352 -48.84 -2.54 6.57
C ASP A 352 -50.06 -2.49 7.52
N ASN A 353 -50.29 -3.49 8.38
CA ASN A 353 -51.51 -3.63 9.18
C ASN A 353 -51.34 -3.51 10.71
N THR A 354 -50.13 -3.26 11.23
CA THR A 354 -49.88 -3.08 12.67
C THR A 354 -49.50 -1.64 13.02
N ARG A 355 -50.01 -1.10 14.15
CA ARG A 355 -49.58 0.21 14.69
C ARG A 355 -48.05 0.22 14.88
N ARG A 356 -47.34 0.99 14.05
CA ARG A 356 -45.90 1.19 14.15
C ARG A 356 -45.59 2.07 15.36
N THR A 357 -44.64 1.67 16.19
CA THR A 357 -44.21 2.52 17.30
C THR A 357 -43.18 3.53 16.83
N GLU A 358 -43.08 4.68 17.50
CA GLU A 358 -42.04 5.69 17.25
C GLU A 358 -40.62 5.08 17.31
N LYS A 359 -40.43 4.06 18.17
CA LYS A 359 -39.19 3.30 18.28
C LYS A 359 -38.87 2.53 17.00
N ASP A 360 -39.87 1.91 16.37
CA ASP A 360 -39.70 1.15 15.12
C ASP A 360 -39.36 2.07 13.93
N ILE A 361 -40.03 3.23 13.86
CA ILE A 361 -39.78 4.26 12.85
C ILE A 361 -38.36 4.81 13.00
N THR A 362 -37.95 5.15 14.23
CA THR A 362 -36.61 5.67 14.52
C THR A 362 -35.52 4.62 14.22
N LYS A 363 -35.74 3.35 14.58
CA LYS A 363 -34.82 2.26 14.27
C LYS A 363 -34.68 2.05 12.77
N SER A 364 -35.81 2.04 12.05
CA SER A 364 -35.82 1.88 10.59
C SER A 364 -35.13 3.04 9.87
N LYS A 365 -35.33 4.29 10.30
CA LYS A 365 -34.58 5.46 9.81
C LYS A 365 -33.08 5.28 10.00
N LYS A 366 -32.62 4.91 11.20
CA LYS A 366 -31.19 4.70 11.48
C LYS A 366 -30.60 3.59 10.62
N SER A 367 -31.27 2.45 10.51
CA SER A 367 -30.82 1.33 9.66
C SER A 367 -30.77 1.73 8.19
N LEU A 368 -31.81 2.41 7.67
CA LEU A 368 -31.87 2.85 6.28
C LEU A 368 -30.76 3.86 5.96
N ILE A 369 -30.53 4.86 6.82
CA ILE A 369 -29.42 5.81 6.68
C ILE A 369 -28.07 5.08 6.71
N SER A 370 -27.89 4.09 7.60
CA SER A 370 -26.66 3.29 7.66
C SER A 370 -26.42 2.50 6.36
N LEU A 371 -27.45 1.91 5.77
CA LEU A 371 -27.35 1.18 4.49
C LEU A 371 -27.09 2.12 3.32
N LEU A 372 -27.76 3.28 3.28
CA LEU A 372 -27.51 4.31 2.28
C LEU A 372 -26.07 4.83 2.37
N ASN A 373 -25.56 5.08 3.57
CA ASN A 373 -24.15 5.44 3.78
C ASN A 373 -23.21 4.34 3.29
N LYS A 374 -23.45 3.08 3.68
CA LYS A 374 -22.66 1.92 3.19
C LYS A 374 -22.62 1.84 1.66
N LYS A 375 -23.73 2.17 0.99
CA LYS A 375 -23.81 2.15 -0.49
C LYS A 375 -23.11 3.34 -1.13
N LEU A 376 -23.29 4.55 -0.59
CA LEU A 376 -22.62 5.77 -1.05
C LEU A 376 -21.10 5.71 -0.82
N ASP A 377 -20.67 5.18 0.32
CA ASP A 377 -19.27 4.96 0.66
C ASP A 377 -18.66 3.79 -0.13
N GLY A 378 -19.51 2.90 -0.65
CA GLY A 378 -19.12 1.80 -1.52
C GLY A 378 -18.54 2.25 -2.86
N LEU A 379 -18.87 3.47 -3.34
CA LEU A 379 -18.39 3.97 -4.65
C LEU A 379 -16.86 4.04 -4.70
N GLU A 380 -16.22 4.61 -3.67
CA GLU A 380 -14.76 4.74 -3.63
C GLU A 380 -14.07 3.37 -3.61
N LYS A 381 -14.69 2.39 -2.97
CA LYS A 381 -14.19 1.02 -2.95
C LYS A 381 -14.31 0.40 -4.34
N LYS A 382 -15.44 0.61 -5.03
CA LYS A 382 -15.66 0.13 -6.40
C LYS A 382 -14.68 0.73 -7.39
N LEU A 383 -14.40 2.03 -7.33
CA LEU A 383 -13.43 2.71 -8.19
C LEU A 383 -11.97 2.25 -7.98
N GLY A 384 -11.68 1.61 -6.85
CA GLY A 384 -10.38 1.01 -6.58
C GLY A 384 -10.25 -0.45 -7.01
N ASP A 385 -11.31 -1.07 -7.54
CA ASP A 385 -11.37 -2.48 -7.87
C ASP A 385 -11.85 -2.71 -9.30
N LEU A 386 -11.27 -3.70 -9.98
CA LEU A 386 -11.56 -3.96 -11.39
C LEU A 386 -13.02 -4.37 -11.58
N ASP A 387 -13.46 -5.35 -10.78
CA ASP A 387 -14.85 -5.83 -10.78
C ASP A 387 -15.82 -4.71 -10.37
N GLY A 388 -15.40 -3.84 -9.46
CA GLY A 388 -16.19 -2.70 -9.00
C GLY A 388 -16.43 -1.64 -10.08
N ILE A 389 -15.44 -1.35 -10.92
CA ILE A 389 -15.59 -0.43 -12.06
C ILE A 389 -16.44 -1.08 -13.16
N GLN A 390 -16.24 -2.37 -13.42
CA GLN A 390 -17.05 -3.11 -14.38
C GLN A 390 -18.53 -3.11 -13.99
N ASP A 391 -18.85 -3.36 -12.72
CA ASP A 391 -20.20 -3.20 -12.19
C ASP A 391 -20.75 -1.79 -12.48
N LEU A 392 -19.97 -0.74 -12.18
CA LEU A 392 -20.43 0.63 -12.40
C LEU A 392 -20.73 0.91 -13.87
N GLN A 393 -19.90 0.39 -14.79
CA GLN A 393 -20.12 0.50 -16.22
C GLN A 393 -21.40 -0.22 -16.62
N ASP A 394 -21.58 -1.46 -16.19
CA ASP A 394 -22.74 -2.29 -16.59
C ASP A 394 -24.06 -1.72 -16.07
N TYR A 395 -24.08 -1.16 -14.85
CA TYR A 395 -25.28 -0.59 -14.24
C TYR A 395 -25.60 0.85 -14.69
N HIS A 396 -24.61 1.62 -15.16
CA HIS A 396 -24.75 3.04 -15.47
C HIS A 396 -24.17 3.41 -16.85
N GLN A 397 -24.30 2.55 -17.87
CA GLN A 397 -23.60 2.69 -19.16
C GLN A 397 -23.64 4.10 -19.78
N ASN A 398 -24.81 4.76 -19.77
CA ASN A 398 -24.99 6.08 -20.39
C ASN A 398 -24.29 7.17 -19.59
N GLU A 399 -24.51 7.22 -18.28
CA GLU A 399 -23.88 8.16 -17.38
C GLU A 399 -22.37 7.89 -17.25
N PHE A 400 -21.95 6.64 -17.39
CA PHE A 400 -20.56 6.25 -17.31
C PHE A 400 -19.76 6.84 -18.48
N ALA A 401 -20.30 6.79 -19.71
CA ALA A 401 -19.66 7.34 -20.90
C ALA A 401 -19.44 8.86 -20.81
N GLU A 402 -20.45 9.62 -20.37
CA GLU A 402 -20.36 11.09 -20.25
C GLU A 402 -19.32 11.55 -19.22
N TYR A 403 -19.02 10.72 -18.22
CA TYR A 403 -18.14 11.08 -17.10
C TYR A 403 -16.86 10.24 -17.03
N VAL A 404 -16.45 9.61 -18.14
CA VAL A 404 -15.22 8.79 -18.26
C VAL A 404 -14.01 9.48 -17.65
N ASP A 405 -13.73 10.73 -18.03
CA ASP A 405 -12.58 11.50 -17.52
C ASP A 405 -12.54 11.57 -15.98
N LYS A 406 -13.70 11.80 -15.34
CA LYS A 406 -13.83 11.87 -13.88
C LYS A 406 -13.62 10.51 -13.23
N ILE A 407 -14.12 9.45 -13.88
CA ILE A 407 -13.96 8.07 -13.43
C ILE A 407 -12.48 7.67 -13.52
N ILE A 408 -11.80 7.97 -14.63
CA ILE A 408 -10.36 7.72 -14.82
C ILE A 408 -9.56 8.42 -13.73
N PHE A 409 -9.78 9.73 -13.54
CA PHE A 409 -9.10 10.50 -12.49
C PHE A 409 -9.31 9.89 -11.10
N ALA A 410 -10.56 9.55 -10.75
CA ALA A 410 -10.86 8.95 -9.45
C ALA A 410 -10.23 7.56 -9.30
N CYS A 411 -10.22 6.73 -10.34
CA CYS A 411 -9.59 5.42 -10.35
C CYS A 411 -8.07 5.53 -10.15
N VAL A 412 -7.39 6.38 -10.94
CA VAL A 412 -5.94 6.60 -10.85
C VAL A 412 -5.56 7.16 -9.49
N TYR A 413 -6.30 8.15 -8.98
CA TYR A 413 -6.10 8.68 -7.62
C TYR A 413 -6.24 7.58 -6.57
N LYS A 414 -7.29 6.75 -6.67
CA LYS A 414 -7.53 5.68 -5.72
C LYS A 414 -6.43 4.62 -5.76
N ARG A 415 -5.87 4.33 -6.94
CA ARG A 415 -4.72 3.44 -7.12
C ARG A 415 -3.46 4.00 -6.46
N PHE A 416 -3.20 5.30 -6.59
CA PHE A 416 -2.13 5.94 -5.84
C PHE A 416 -2.32 5.81 -4.32
N GLU A 417 -3.54 5.96 -3.82
CA GLU A 417 -3.86 5.80 -2.40
C GLU A 417 -3.71 4.34 -1.94
N SER A 418 -4.19 3.36 -2.74
CA SER A 418 -4.27 1.95 -2.36
C SER A 418 -3.00 1.14 -2.58
N ALA A 419 -2.19 1.50 -3.58
CA ALA A 419 -1.00 0.75 -3.99
C ALA A 419 0.10 0.84 -2.93
N GLY A 420 0.71 -0.28 -2.58
CA GLY A 420 1.88 -0.27 -1.69
C GLY A 420 3.18 0.03 -2.44
N LYS A 421 3.18 -0.20 -3.76
CA LYS A 421 4.34 -0.02 -4.63
C LYS A 421 3.93 0.80 -5.85
N ILE A 422 4.73 1.80 -6.20
CA ILE A 422 4.48 2.66 -7.36
C ILE A 422 5.72 2.67 -8.24
N ILE A 423 5.54 2.49 -9.54
CA ILE A 423 6.59 2.56 -10.55
C ILE A 423 6.34 3.80 -11.40
N PHE A 424 7.33 4.69 -11.47
CA PHE A 424 7.35 5.87 -12.30
C PHE A 424 8.20 5.61 -13.55
N LEU A 425 7.62 5.80 -14.73
CA LEU A 425 8.32 5.56 -16.01
C LEU A 425 8.93 6.83 -16.58
N VAL A 426 10.24 6.79 -16.81
CA VAL A 426 10.97 7.81 -17.53
C VAL A 426 11.24 7.30 -18.93
N ASP A 427 10.90 8.11 -19.94
CA ASP A 427 11.19 7.80 -21.32
C ASP A 427 12.69 7.94 -21.60
N GLY A 428 13.33 6.88 -22.12
CA GLY A 428 14.74 6.87 -22.51
C GLY A 428 15.07 7.92 -23.58
N ASP A 429 14.09 8.36 -24.38
CA ASP A 429 14.28 9.43 -25.36
C ASP A 429 14.75 10.73 -24.70
N TYR A 430 14.22 11.08 -23.52
CA TYR A 430 14.68 12.26 -22.78
C TYR A 430 16.08 12.10 -22.18
N VAL A 431 16.56 10.87 -22.02
CA VAL A 431 17.91 10.56 -21.55
C VAL A 431 18.91 10.70 -22.70
N VAL A 432 18.55 10.23 -23.91
CA VAL A 432 19.34 10.45 -25.14
C VAL A 432 19.53 11.95 -25.37
N ASP A 433 18.45 12.72 -25.25
CA ASP A 433 18.44 14.17 -25.48
C ASP A 433 18.86 15.01 -24.26
N PHE A 434 19.43 14.39 -23.21
CA PHE A 434 19.69 15.08 -21.94
C PHE A 434 20.60 16.31 -22.10
N HIS A 435 21.67 16.20 -22.90
CA HIS A 435 22.61 17.28 -23.18
C HIS A 435 22.33 18.00 -24.51
N ASN A 436 21.29 17.60 -25.25
CA ASN A 436 20.95 18.21 -26.52
C ASN A 436 20.07 19.45 -26.28
N GLU A 437 20.70 20.63 -26.36
CA GLU A 437 20.02 21.92 -26.15
C GLU A 437 18.83 22.14 -27.10
N ASN A 438 18.84 21.51 -28.29
CA ASN A 438 17.77 21.65 -29.27
C ASN A 438 16.54 20.80 -28.95
N ASN A 439 16.70 19.68 -28.24
CA ASN A 439 15.63 18.70 -28.00
C ASN A 439 15.02 18.77 -26.59
N ASN A 440 15.48 19.70 -25.74
CA ASN A 440 14.89 20.01 -24.43
C ASN A 440 14.74 18.81 -23.47
N GLY A 441 15.48 17.71 -23.64
CA GLY A 441 15.35 16.48 -22.83
C GLY A 441 15.47 16.75 -21.32
N LYS A 442 16.47 17.54 -20.91
CA LYS A 442 16.66 17.98 -19.52
C LYS A 442 15.45 18.76 -18.97
N ASN A 443 14.84 19.63 -19.76
CA ASN A 443 13.66 20.41 -19.35
C ASN A 443 12.42 19.51 -19.16
N HIS A 444 12.26 18.48 -19.99
CA HIS A 444 11.20 17.48 -19.81
C HIS A 444 11.42 16.68 -18.52
N LEU A 445 12.65 16.25 -18.24
CA LEU A 445 12.98 15.53 -17.01
C LEU A 445 12.80 16.38 -15.75
N ILE A 446 13.12 17.69 -15.79
CA ILE A 446 12.86 18.62 -14.69
C ILE A 446 11.37 18.63 -14.32
N LYS A 447 10.50 18.80 -15.32
CA LYS A 447 9.04 18.81 -15.12
C LYS A 447 8.55 17.46 -14.60
N LEU A 448 9.06 16.37 -15.17
CA LEU A 448 8.69 15.01 -14.80
C LEU A 448 9.06 14.70 -13.33
N PHE A 449 10.29 15.00 -12.92
CA PHE A 449 10.73 14.78 -11.54
C PHE A 449 10.07 15.73 -10.54
N SER A 450 9.69 16.95 -10.94
CA SER A 450 8.85 17.82 -10.11
C SER A 450 7.52 17.12 -9.78
N ASN A 451 6.83 16.62 -10.80
CA ASN A 451 5.56 15.91 -10.62
C ASN A 451 5.74 14.64 -9.76
N TYR A 452 6.79 13.86 -9.99
CA TYR A 452 7.06 12.67 -9.17
C TYR A 452 7.35 13.01 -7.71
N SER A 453 8.12 14.08 -7.46
CA SER A 453 8.38 14.59 -6.10
C SER A 453 7.06 14.95 -5.40
N ASP A 454 6.17 15.68 -6.08
CA ASP A 454 4.86 16.07 -5.56
C ASP A 454 3.98 14.85 -5.23
N ILE A 455 3.94 13.86 -6.12
CA ILE A 455 3.20 12.61 -5.91
C ILE A 455 3.75 11.85 -4.70
N ILE A 456 5.07 11.69 -4.57
CA ILE A 456 5.67 10.99 -3.43
C ILE A 456 5.36 11.73 -2.13
N ASN A 457 5.50 13.05 -2.11
CA ASN A 457 5.18 13.89 -0.94
C ASN A 457 3.71 13.73 -0.52
N LYS A 458 2.82 13.67 -1.50
CA LYS A 458 1.38 13.59 -1.26
C LYS A 458 0.91 12.24 -0.76
N PHE A 459 1.38 11.15 -1.36
CA PHE A 459 0.91 9.79 -1.06
C PHE A 459 1.73 9.06 0.01
N GLY A 460 2.85 9.65 0.44
CA GLY A 460 3.49 9.36 1.71
C GLY A 460 4.56 8.26 1.69
N ASN A 461 5.12 8.01 2.88
CA ASN A 461 6.29 7.16 3.11
C ASN A 461 5.97 5.69 3.47
N GLU A 462 4.68 5.33 3.50
CA GLU A 462 4.22 3.94 3.73
C GLU A 462 4.23 3.09 2.43
N LYS A 463 4.88 3.60 1.38
CA LYS A 463 4.96 3.01 0.04
C LYS A 463 6.40 2.84 -0.39
N SER A 464 6.64 1.94 -1.34
CA SER A 464 7.91 1.89 -2.09
C SER A 464 7.72 2.46 -3.49
N TYR A 465 8.73 3.16 -3.97
CA TYR A 465 8.73 3.78 -5.28
C TYR A 465 9.88 3.25 -6.12
N ALA A 466 9.66 3.11 -7.43
CA ALA A 466 10.71 2.83 -8.38
C ALA A 466 10.63 3.84 -9.51
N ILE A 467 11.77 4.42 -9.90
CA ILE A 467 11.92 5.19 -11.13
C ILE A 467 12.52 4.21 -12.13
N VAL A 468 11.84 4.01 -13.25
CA VAL A 468 12.20 3.03 -14.28
C VAL A 468 12.40 3.78 -15.58
N VAL A 469 13.63 3.78 -16.07
CA VAL A 469 13.98 4.33 -17.37
C VAL A 469 13.74 3.25 -18.42
N THR A 470 12.82 3.51 -19.34
CA THR A 470 12.52 2.61 -20.45
C THR A 470 13.39 2.93 -21.66
N LYS A 471 13.37 2.08 -22.70
CA LYS A 471 14.11 2.29 -23.97
C LYS A 471 15.61 2.47 -23.78
N THR A 472 16.21 1.72 -22.84
CA THR A 472 17.66 1.83 -22.53
C THR A 472 18.54 1.49 -23.74
N ASP A 473 18.04 0.63 -24.62
CA ASP A 473 18.64 0.27 -25.91
C ASP A 473 18.92 1.46 -26.83
N LYS A 474 18.20 2.57 -26.68
CA LYS A 474 18.40 3.75 -27.52
C LYS A 474 19.71 4.50 -27.27
N PHE A 475 20.30 4.35 -26.08
CA PHE A 475 21.55 5.03 -25.72
C PHE A 475 22.69 4.09 -25.29
N GLU A 476 22.44 2.80 -25.13
CA GLU A 476 23.46 1.78 -24.86
C GLU A 476 23.18 0.52 -25.68
N ASN A 477 24.22 -0.14 -26.21
CA ASN A 477 24.05 -1.43 -26.87
C ASN A 477 23.93 -2.54 -25.80
N LEU A 478 22.76 -3.18 -25.73
CA LEU A 478 22.42 -4.16 -24.68
C LEU A 478 22.61 -5.62 -25.12
N SER A 479 22.89 -5.87 -26.40
CA SER A 479 22.85 -7.21 -27.01
C SER A 479 23.72 -8.26 -26.30
N ASN A 480 24.86 -7.84 -25.75
CA ASN A 480 25.82 -8.70 -25.05
C ASN A 480 25.91 -8.45 -23.55
N ILE A 481 25.04 -7.61 -22.99
CA ILE A 481 25.08 -7.23 -21.57
C ILE A 481 24.14 -8.12 -20.77
N LEU A 482 24.71 -8.99 -19.94
CA LEU A 482 23.91 -9.82 -19.03
C LEU A 482 23.16 -8.94 -18.01
N GLU A 483 21.89 -9.27 -17.73
CA GLU A 483 21.00 -8.46 -16.90
C GLU A 483 21.51 -8.18 -15.47
N ASN A 484 22.25 -9.12 -14.88
CA ASN A 484 22.77 -9.03 -13.51
C ASN A 484 24.27 -8.67 -13.44
N SER A 485 24.84 -8.22 -14.56
CA SER A 485 26.27 -7.91 -14.68
C SER A 485 26.69 -6.61 -13.99
N THR A 486 27.99 -6.41 -13.85
CA THR A 486 28.59 -5.14 -13.40
C THR A 486 28.36 -4.02 -14.41
N GLU A 487 28.35 -4.35 -15.69
CA GLU A 487 28.11 -3.48 -16.84
C GLU A 487 26.67 -2.94 -16.81
N ALA A 488 25.69 -3.82 -16.57
CA ALA A 488 24.31 -3.42 -16.36
C ALA A 488 24.14 -2.41 -15.22
N LYS A 489 24.87 -2.61 -14.10
CA LYS A 489 24.87 -1.66 -12.98
C LYS A 489 25.57 -0.35 -13.34
N ALA A 490 26.62 -0.39 -14.16
CA ALA A 490 27.32 0.81 -14.63
C ALA A 490 26.39 1.69 -15.47
N ILE A 491 25.56 1.09 -16.33
CA ILE A 491 24.52 1.82 -17.09
C ILE A 491 23.53 2.51 -16.14
N GLU A 492 23.02 1.81 -15.12
CA GLU A 492 22.14 2.43 -14.11
C GLU A 492 22.81 3.58 -13.37
N HIS A 493 24.10 3.45 -13.01
CA HIS A 493 24.85 4.52 -12.33
C HIS A 493 25.06 5.72 -13.25
N LYS A 494 25.38 5.50 -14.53
CA LYS A 494 25.50 6.59 -15.51
C LYS A 494 24.20 7.40 -15.60
N VAL A 495 23.05 6.72 -15.65
CA VAL A 495 21.75 7.40 -15.67
C VAL A 495 21.43 8.10 -14.35
N TYR A 496 21.79 7.48 -13.23
CA TYR A 496 21.68 8.11 -11.92
C TYR A 496 22.47 9.42 -11.84
N ASP A 497 23.73 9.41 -12.28
CA ASP A 497 24.61 10.57 -12.24
C ASP A 497 24.07 11.72 -13.11
N MET A 498 23.54 11.40 -14.30
CA MET A 498 22.85 12.38 -15.14
C MET A 498 21.64 12.99 -14.42
N PHE A 499 20.78 12.16 -13.83
CA PHE A 499 19.61 12.65 -13.09
C PHE A 499 20.01 13.47 -11.86
N CYS A 500 21.13 13.16 -11.22
CA CYS A 500 21.67 13.95 -10.11
C CYS A 500 22.09 15.37 -10.52
N GLU A 501 22.18 15.72 -11.80
CA GLU A 501 22.31 17.13 -12.20
C GLU A 501 21.01 17.92 -12.03
N ILE A 502 19.86 17.25 -11.96
CA ILE A 502 18.54 17.86 -11.87
C ILE A 502 18.18 18.12 -10.39
N PRO A 503 17.92 19.38 -9.97
CA PRO A 503 17.60 19.71 -8.59
C PRO A 503 16.40 18.93 -8.02
N THR A 504 15.31 18.80 -8.77
CA THR A 504 14.11 18.07 -8.34
C THR A 504 14.36 16.57 -8.17
N PHE A 505 15.28 15.97 -8.93
CA PHE A 505 15.70 14.59 -8.69
C PHE A 505 16.53 14.46 -7.41
N LYS A 506 17.39 15.44 -7.09
CA LYS A 506 18.11 15.45 -5.78
C LYS A 506 17.14 15.49 -4.61
N GLU A 507 16.01 16.20 -4.72
CA GLU A 507 14.96 16.17 -3.70
C GLU A 507 14.41 14.75 -3.51
N ILE A 508 14.10 14.04 -4.61
CA ILE A 508 13.68 12.62 -4.56
C ILE A 508 14.78 11.76 -3.89
N VAL A 509 16.05 11.99 -4.21
CA VAL A 509 17.19 11.32 -3.55
C VAL A 509 17.18 11.58 -2.05
N HIS A 510 16.96 12.82 -1.59
CA HIS A 510 16.84 13.13 -0.17
C HIS A 510 15.63 12.45 0.48
N MET A 511 14.51 12.37 -0.21
CA MET A 511 13.31 11.64 0.25
C MET A 511 13.57 10.13 0.39
N SER A 512 14.47 9.57 -0.43
CA SER A 512 14.83 8.16 -0.38
C SER A 512 15.42 7.73 0.98
N ASN A 513 15.92 8.68 1.77
CA ASN A 513 16.41 8.41 3.13
C ASN A 513 15.30 7.94 4.07
N ARG A 514 14.07 8.41 3.83
CA ARG A 514 12.88 8.10 4.65
C ARG A 514 11.95 7.12 3.97
N THR A 515 11.97 7.04 2.64
CA THR A 515 11.06 6.24 1.83
C THR A 515 11.87 5.31 0.92
N PRO A 516 11.54 4.02 0.76
CA PRO A 516 12.26 3.17 -0.17
C PRO A 516 12.03 3.64 -1.62
N ILE A 517 13.05 4.21 -2.24
CA ILE A 517 13.04 4.65 -3.64
C ILE A 517 14.17 3.95 -4.39
N TYR A 518 13.84 3.34 -5.52
CA TYR A 518 14.76 2.58 -6.36
C TYR A 518 14.84 3.21 -7.75
N LEU A 519 15.97 3.05 -8.42
CA LEU A 519 16.16 3.39 -9.84
C LEU A 519 16.47 2.12 -10.62
N TYR A 520 15.82 1.94 -11.77
CA TYR A 520 16.07 0.86 -12.71
C TYR A 520 16.17 1.36 -14.13
N THR A 521 16.97 0.69 -14.96
CA THR A 521 17.01 0.87 -16.41
C THR A 521 16.57 -0.43 -17.08
N VAL A 522 15.63 -0.35 -18.01
CA VAL A 522 15.11 -1.52 -18.73
C VAL A 522 14.95 -1.24 -20.22
N SER A 523 14.92 -2.32 -20.99
CA SER A 523 14.54 -2.30 -22.40
C SER A 523 13.58 -3.44 -22.70
N VAL A 524 12.67 -3.21 -23.65
CA VAL A 524 11.74 -4.22 -24.17
C VAL A 524 12.35 -4.98 -25.36
N ASP A 525 13.32 -4.39 -26.05
CA ASP A 525 14.09 -5.02 -27.12
C ASP A 525 15.59 -4.74 -26.96
N ALA A 526 16.29 -5.66 -26.31
CA ALA A 526 17.73 -5.60 -26.09
C ALA A 526 18.58 -5.69 -27.38
N THR A 527 17.95 -6.05 -28.51
CA THR A 527 18.64 -6.26 -29.78
C THR A 527 18.64 -5.03 -30.68
N MET A 528 17.96 -3.96 -30.26
CA MET A 528 18.02 -2.66 -30.93
C MET A 528 19.42 -2.04 -30.77
N GLU A 529 19.95 -1.51 -31.87
CA GLU A 529 21.18 -0.73 -31.86
C GLU A 529 20.90 0.71 -31.41
N PRO A 530 21.79 1.32 -30.60
CA PRO A 530 21.57 2.66 -30.07
C PRO A 530 21.57 3.71 -31.17
N HIS A 531 20.64 4.66 -31.09
CA HIS A 531 20.53 5.78 -32.03
C HIS A 531 21.58 6.85 -31.72
N ILE A 532 22.83 6.60 -32.10
CA ILE A 532 23.93 7.55 -31.85
C ILE A 532 24.38 8.28 -33.12
N LYS A 533 24.01 7.89 -34.35
CA LYS A 533 24.40 8.63 -35.56
C LYS A 533 23.39 8.59 -36.72
N ASP A 534 23.12 9.79 -37.22
CA ASP A 534 22.65 10.24 -38.54
C ASP A 534 21.23 9.91 -39.06
N GLU A 535 20.73 10.93 -39.76
CA GLU A 535 19.46 11.11 -40.46
C GLU A 535 19.22 9.99 -41.48
N ASP A 536 18.35 9.04 -41.17
CA ASP A 536 17.51 8.32 -42.15
C ASP A 536 16.50 7.43 -41.38
N THR A 537 15.39 8.04 -41.01
CA THR A 537 14.47 7.58 -39.95
C THR A 537 13.46 6.49 -40.37
N GLU A 538 13.57 5.89 -41.56
CA GLU A 538 12.45 5.07 -42.10
C GLU A 538 12.71 3.57 -42.31
N MET A 539 13.92 3.04 -42.17
CA MET A 539 14.20 1.65 -42.60
C MET A 539 14.55 0.59 -41.54
N GLN A 540 14.47 0.87 -40.24
CA GLN A 540 14.78 -0.12 -39.19
C GLN A 540 13.58 -0.69 -38.41
N GLN A 541 12.35 -0.58 -38.92
CA GLN A 541 11.22 -1.37 -38.37
C GLN A 541 11.22 -2.80 -38.92
N LYS A 542 12.29 -3.56 -38.64
CA LYS A 542 12.29 -5.01 -38.80
C LYS A 542 11.61 -5.60 -37.56
N SER A 543 10.54 -6.38 -37.74
CA SER A 543 9.78 -7.13 -36.71
C SER A 543 10.17 -6.84 -35.26
N LEU A 544 9.44 -5.95 -34.57
CA LEU A 544 9.63 -5.67 -33.15
C LEU A 544 9.40 -6.94 -32.33
N LYS A 545 10.48 -7.62 -31.96
CA LYS A 545 10.41 -8.79 -31.09
C LYS A 545 10.67 -8.35 -29.65
N ILE A 546 9.84 -8.82 -28.73
CA ILE A 546 10.05 -8.59 -27.29
C ILE A 546 11.24 -9.45 -26.81
N TYR A 547 12.40 -8.79 -26.65
CA TYR A 547 13.63 -9.28 -26.03
C TYR A 547 13.89 -8.47 -24.76
N PRO A 548 13.21 -8.77 -23.64
CA PRO A 548 13.26 -7.93 -22.46
C PRO A 548 14.66 -7.98 -21.85
N TRP A 549 15.17 -6.82 -21.46
CA TRP A 549 16.40 -6.67 -20.70
C TRP A 549 16.09 -6.03 -19.34
N ARG A 550 16.44 -6.74 -18.27
CA ARG A 550 16.30 -6.35 -16.86
C ARG A 550 14.87 -6.10 -16.39
N VAL A 551 13.86 -6.49 -17.17
CA VAL A 551 12.45 -6.44 -16.75
C VAL A 551 12.21 -7.31 -15.49
N GLY A 552 13.02 -8.36 -15.29
CA GLY A 552 13.04 -9.14 -14.05
C GLY A 552 13.40 -8.36 -12.79
N GLU A 553 14.06 -7.21 -12.88
CA GLU A 553 14.32 -6.35 -11.71
C GLU A 553 13.05 -5.60 -11.27
N ILE A 554 12.19 -5.19 -12.21
CA ILE A 554 10.88 -4.59 -11.93
C ILE A 554 9.96 -5.63 -11.28
N GLU A 555 10.06 -6.86 -11.75
CA GLU A 555 9.38 -8.01 -11.18
C GLU A 555 9.84 -8.30 -9.74
N LYS A 556 11.16 -8.30 -9.47
CA LYS A 556 11.71 -8.40 -8.10
C LYS A 556 11.30 -7.22 -7.21
N PHE A 557 11.15 -6.01 -7.77
CA PHE A 557 10.58 -4.89 -7.03
C PHE A 557 9.13 -5.15 -6.65
N SER A 558 8.38 -5.85 -7.51
CA SER A 558 6.96 -6.16 -7.32
C SER A 558 6.72 -7.22 -6.24
N PHE A 559 7.61 -8.22 -6.05
CA PHE A 559 7.35 -9.38 -5.17
C PHE A 559 8.11 -9.47 -3.85
#